data_AF-A0A5K1GFE8-F1
#
_entry.id   AF-A0A5K1GFE8-F1
#
_cell.length_a   1.000
_cell.length_b   1.000
_cell.length_c   1.000
_cell.angle_alpha   90.00
_cell.angle_beta   90.00
_cell.angle_gamma   90.00
#
_symmetry.space_group_name_H-M   'P 1'
#
loop_
_entity.id
_entity.type
_entity.pdbx_description
1 polymer ?
#
loop_
_entity_poly.entity_id
_entity_poly.type
_entity_poly.pdbx_seq_one_letter_code
_entity_poly.pdbx_strand_id
1 'polypeptide(L)' 'IRWKTLLSFNCRNRLLLTGTPIQNNMAELWALLHFIMPTLFDSHEQFNEWFSKG' A
#
# COMPACT_ATOMS: atom_id res chain seq x y z
N ILE A 1 -9.87 2.10 11.39
CA ILE A 1 -9.33 2.80 12.58
C ILE A 1 -7.84 2.47 12.79
N ARG A 2 -7.45 1.19 12.98
CA ARG A 2 -6.02 0.78 13.14
C ARG A 2 -5.03 1.32 12.09
N TRP A 3 -5.40 1.31 10.81
CA TRP A 3 -4.52 1.72 9.71
C TRP A 3 -4.23 3.23 9.68
N LYS A 4 -5.25 4.08 9.92
CA LYS A 4 -5.09 5.54 9.95
C LYS A 4 -4.16 5.97 11.07
N THR A 5 -4.22 5.29 12.21
CA THR A 5 -3.31 5.52 13.34
C THR A 5 -1.87 5.16 12.99
N LEU A 6 -1.64 4.02 12.33
CA LEU A 6 -0.29 3.63 11.90
C LEU A 6 0.34 4.61 10.89
N LEU A 7 -0.47 5.18 9.99
CA LEU A 7 -0.01 6.20 9.05
C LEU A 7 0.41 7.51 9.75
N SER A 8 -0.27 7.89 10.84
CA SER A 8 0.03 9.13 11.56
C SER A 8 1.38 9.17 12.28
N PHE A 9 2.04 8.02 12.49
CA PHE A 9 3.37 8.00 13.09
C PHE A 9 4.44 8.49 12.11
N ASN A 10 5.32 9.37 12.57
CA ASN A 10 6.46 9.82 11.79
C ASN A 10 7.60 8.81 11.90
N CYS A 11 7.74 7.94 10.89
CA CYS A 11 8.75 6.88 10.85
C CYS A 11 9.62 7.05 9.59
N ARG A 12 10.95 7.04 9.75
CA ARG A 12 11.89 7.08 8.62
C ARG A 12 11.79 5.84 7.73
N ASN A 13 11.55 4.66 8.32
CA ASN A 13 11.41 3.40 7.61
C ASN A 13 10.21 2.64 8.18
N ARG A 14 9.41 2.03 7.30
CA ARG A 14 8.26 1.19 7.65
C ARG A 14 8.54 -0.22 7.11
N LEU A 15 8.64 -1.21 8.00
CA LEU A 15 8.78 -2.61 7.64
C LEU A 15 7.42 -3.29 7.84
N LEU A 16 6.86 -3.83 6.77
CA LEU A 16 5.64 -4.63 6.81
C LEU A 16 6.03 -6.10 6.80
N LEU A 17 5.55 -6.86 7.78
CA LEU A 17 5.69 -8.30 7.85
C LEU A 17 4.31 -8.93 7.63
N THR A 18 4.18 -9.75 6.60
CA THR A 18 2.95 -10.52 6.32
C THR A 18 3.25 -12.01 6.34
N GLY A 19 2.34 -12.78 6.94
CA GLY A 19 2.42 -14.25 7.02
C GLY A 19 1.73 -14.96 5.84
N THR A 20 0.97 -14.24 5.02
CA THR A 20 0.38 -14.77 3.79
C THR A 20 1.23 -14.35 2.59
N PRO A 21 1.61 -15.28 1.69
CA PRO A 21 2.30 -14.91 0.46
C PRO A 21 1.37 -13.96 -0.30
N ILE A 22 1.79 -12.72 -0.54
CA ILE A 22 1.05 -11.66 -1.26
C ILE A 22 0.16 -12.30 -2.35
N GLN A 23 -1.15 -12.41 -2.09
CA GLN A 23 -2.03 -13.26 -2.90
C GLN A 23 -2.67 -12.41 -4.00
N ASN A 24 -2.01 -12.33 -5.16
CA ASN A 24 -2.57 -12.12 -6.52
C ASN A 24 -3.60 -10.98 -6.78
N ASN A 25 -3.90 -10.13 -5.81
CA ASN A 25 -4.90 -9.07 -5.94
C ASN A 25 -4.22 -7.70 -5.90
N MET A 26 -4.33 -6.96 -7.00
CA MET A 26 -3.81 -5.59 -7.13
C MET A 26 -4.35 -4.65 -6.04
N ALA A 27 -5.55 -4.90 -5.53
CA ALA A 27 -6.10 -4.12 -4.41
C ALA A 27 -5.32 -4.31 -3.11
N GLU A 28 -4.84 -5.52 -2.81
CA GLU A 28 -4.02 -5.76 -1.62
C GLU A 28 -2.63 -5.15 -1.79
N LEU A 29 -2.00 -5.33 -2.96
CA LEU A 29 -0.70 -4.73 -3.25
C LEU A 29 -0.75 -3.19 -3.16
N TRP A 30 -1.80 -2.57 -3.70
CA TRP A 30 -2.02 -1.13 -3.58
C TRP A 30 -2.13 -0.70 -2.11
N ALA A 31 -2.91 -1.41 -1.29
CA ALA A 31 -3.09 -1.07 0.11
C ALA A 31 -1.76 -1.12 0.89
N LEU A 32 -0.87 -2.07 0.56
CA LEU A 32 0.46 -2.16 1.17
C LEU A 32 1.40 -1.03 0.69
N LEU A 33 1.37 -0.69 -0.58
CA LEU A 33 2.20 0.38 -1.15
C LEU A 33 1.74 1.75 -0.68
N HIS A 34 0.44 1.99 -0.64
CA HIS A 34 -0.16 3.18 -0.03
C HIS A 34 0.20 3.31 1.45
N PHE A 35 0.33 2.19 2.18
CA PHE A 35 0.77 2.21 3.57
C PHE A 35 2.22 2.71 3.74
N ILE A 36 3.10 2.38 2.81
CA ILE A 36 4.51 2.76 2.86
C ILE A 36 4.70 4.18 2.31
N MET A 37 3.98 4.54 1.22
CA MET A 37 4.12 5.80 0.49
C MET A 37 2.74 6.37 0.09
N PRO A 38 1.98 6.94 1.02
CA PRO A 38 0.62 7.41 0.75
C PRO A 38 0.57 8.55 -0.28
N THR A 39 1.62 9.36 -0.39
CA THR A 39 1.70 10.47 -1.35
C THR A 39 1.95 10.02 -2.79
N LEU A 40 2.61 8.87 -2.99
CA LEU A 40 2.89 8.33 -4.32
C LEU A 40 1.72 7.48 -4.83
N PHE A 41 0.97 6.86 -3.91
CA PHE A 41 -0.11 5.93 -4.21
C PHE A 41 -1.48 6.44 -3.72
N ASP A 42 -1.75 7.73 -3.87
CA ASP A 42 -3.00 8.38 -3.45
C ASP A 42 -4.24 7.73 -4.10
N SER A 43 -4.19 7.53 -5.42
CA SER A 43 -5.33 7.04 -6.19
C SER A 43 -5.21 5.55 -6.53
N HIS A 44 -6.25 4.79 -6.16
CA HIS A 44 -6.40 3.40 -6.54
C HIS A 44 -6.59 3.22 -8.06
N GLU A 45 -7.25 4.17 -8.73
CA GLU A 45 -7.43 4.15 -10.19
C GLU A 45 -6.10 4.33 -10.92
N GLN A 46 -5.28 5.32 -10.53
CA GLN A 46 -3.95 5.52 -11.12
C GLN A 46 -3.05 4.30 -10.89
N PHE A 47 -3.13 3.69 -9.72
CA PHE A 47 -2.42 2.46 -9.44
C PHE A 47 -2.84 1.33 -10.39
N ASN A 48 -4.14 1.13 -10.57
CA ASN A 48 -4.64 0.10 -11.49
C ASN A 48 -4.23 0.40 -12.94
N GLU A 49 -4.20 1.66 -13.39
CA GLU A 49 -3.72 2.00 -14.74
C GLU A 49 -2.23 1.69 -14.94
N TRP A 50 -1.38 1.99 -13.96
CA TRP A 50 0.06 1.70 -14.04
C TRP A 50 0.34 0.20 -14.06
N PHE A 51 -0.42 -0.59 -13.28
CA PHE A 51 -0.17 -2.03 -13.11
C PHE A 51 -1.03 -2.94 -14.01
N SER A 52 -2.12 -2.45 -14.61
CA SER A 52 -2.94 -3.23 -15.57
C SER A 52 -2.41 -3.22 -17.00
N LYS A 53 -1.41 -2.37 -17.30
CA LYS A 53 -0.74 -2.31 -18.60
C LYS A 53 0.59 -3.09 -18.66
N GLY A 54 0.93 -3.82 -17.60
CA GLY A 54 2.14 -4.67 -17.50
C GLY A 54 1.90 -6.10 -17.92
#